data_AF-A0A3N5JZF8-F1
#
_entry.id   AF-A0A3N5JZF8-F1
#
_cell.length_a   1.000
_cell.length_b   1.000
_cell.length_c   1.000
_cell.angle_alpha   90.00
_cell.angle_beta   90.00
_cell.angle_gamma   90.00
#
_symmetry.space_group_name_H-M   'P 1'
#
loop_
_entity.id
_entity.type
_entity.pdbx_description
1 polymer ?
#
loop_
_entity_poly.entity_id
_entity_poly.type
_entity_poly.pdbx_seq_one_letter_code
_entity_poly.pdbx_strand_id
1 'polypeptide(L)'
;MPTAPASVLRIDPTSERDHPLSSGTPSAPPRPAWKPGFEWHYRWSDRRGSGTYIRTIVGVDTVDGLPCYVMRTGDREIYWSTADLAWVMERMGGKIESRALPEYRRFVWPLEPGKTWMARYQWSHPGEGKTEERARRHRVAGLEPVQV
;
A
#
# COMPACT_ATOMS: atom_id res chain seq x y z
N MET A 1 -61.84 -40.05 -10.38
CA MET A 1 -60.61 -39.29 -10.09
C MET A 1 -59.48 -40.28 -9.83
N PRO A 2 -58.47 -40.39 -10.71
CA PRO A 2 -57.30 -41.21 -10.48
C PRO A 2 -56.16 -40.38 -9.85
N THR A 3 -55.65 -40.86 -8.71
CA THR A 3 -54.49 -40.33 -7.99
C THR A 3 -53.20 -40.86 -8.63
N ALA A 4 -52.33 -39.96 -9.07
CA ALA A 4 -51.02 -40.29 -9.62
C ALA A 4 -50.05 -40.79 -8.53
N PRO A 5 -49.21 -41.81 -8.79
CA PRO A 5 -48.09 -42.13 -7.91
C PRO A 5 -46.89 -41.22 -8.17
N ALA A 6 -46.16 -40.94 -7.08
CA ALA A 6 -44.99 -40.07 -7.00
C ALA A 6 -43.83 -40.56 -7.90
N SER A 7 -43.29 -39.65 -8.72
CA SER A 7 -42.02 -39.87 -9.43
C SER A 7 -40.84 -39.61 -8.50
N VAL A 8 -40.09 -40.67 -8.20
CA VAL A 8 -38.79 -40.62 -7.55
C VAL A 8 -37.75 -40.18 -8.60
N LEU A 9 -37.17 -38.99 -8.43
CA LEU A 9 -36.02 -38.56 -9.22
C LEU A 9 -34.80 -39.37 -8.79
N ARG A 10 -34.24 -40.18 -9.70
CA ARG A 10 -32.93 -40.82 -9.51
C ARG A 10 -31.86 -39.77 -9.80
N ILE A 11 -30.92 -39.62 -8.88
CA ILE A 11 -29.71 -38.81 -9.05
C ILE A 11 -28.71 -39.65 -9.83
N ASP A 12 -28.37 -39.24 -11.05
CA ASP A 12 -27.22 -39.80 -11.78
C ASP A 12 -25.91 -39.23 -11.20
N PRO A 13 -24.94 -40.08 -10.83
CA PRO A 13 -23.63 -39.62 -10.42
C PRO A 13 -22.74 -39.39 -11.65
N THR A 14 -22.35 -38.13 -11.83
CA THR A 14 -21.07 -37.69 -12.40
C THR A 14 -20.85 -37.89 -13.91
N SER A 15 -20.84 -36.77 -14.64
CA SER A 15 -19.73 -36.51 -15.56
C SER A 15 -19.43 -35.01 -15.56
N GLU A 16 -18.18 -34.74 -15.18
CA GLU A 16 -17.46 -33.47 -15.07
C GLU A 16 -17.87 -32.44 -16.12
N ARG A 17 -18.49 -31.34 -15.67
CA ARG A 17 -18.29 -30.07 -16.34
C ARG A 17 -16.90 -29.58 -15.94
N ASP A 18 -15.94 -29.79 -16.83
CA ASP A 18 -14.73 -28.96 -16.92
C ASP A 18 -15.18 -27.51 -17.11
N HIS A 19 -15.47 -26.83 -16.01
CA HIS A 19 -15.33 -25.40 -15.96
C HIS A 19 -13.83 -25.16 -16.02
N PRO A 20 -13.28 -24.50 -17.04
CA PRO A 20 -11.96 -23.93 -16.88
C PRO A 20 -12.07 -23.01 -15.68
N LEU A 21 -11.40 -23.38 -14.59
CA LEU A 21 -11.06 -22.45 -13.53
C LEU A 21 -10.33 -21.33 -14.26
N SER A 22 -11.04 -20.22 -14.50
CA SER A 22 -10.45 -18.99 -15.00
C SER A 22 -9.49 -18.55 -13.91
N SER A 23 -8.27 -19.08 -13.93
CA SER A 23 -7.10 -18.60 -13.23
C SER A 23 -6.68 -17.30 -13.90
N GLY A 24 -7.57 -16.30 -13.84
CA GLY A 24 -7.23 -14.94 -14.17
C GLY A 24 -6.01 -14.60 -13.33
N THR A 25 -4.87 -14.37 -13.98
CA THR A 25 -3.69 -13.87 -13.30
C THR A 25 -4.14 -12.64 -12.51
N PRO A 26 -3.93 -12.58 -11.19
CA PRO A 26 -4.33 -11.40 -10.42
C PRO A 26 -3.60 -10.19 -11.01
N SER A 27 -4.35 -9.31 -11.66
CA SER A 27 -3.82 -8.05 -12.17
C SER A 27 -3.34 -7.23 -10.98
N ALA A 28 -2.20 -6.57 -11.12
CA ALA A 28 -1.70 -5.68 -10.09
C ALA A 28 -2.76 -4.61 -9.78
N PRO A 29 -3.06 -4.37 -8.48
CA PRO A 29 -4.06 -3.38 -8.11
C PRO A 29 -3.59 -1.97 -8.53
N PRO A 30 -4.53 -1.07 -8.87
CA PRO A 30 -4.18 0.32 -9.12
C PRO A 30 -3.63 0.96 -7.85
N ARG A 31 -2.93 2.09 -8.02
CA ARG A 31 -2.51 2.92 -6.89
C ARG A 31 -3.71 3.25 -6.01
N PRO A 32 -3.62 3.09 -4.68
CA PRO A 32 -4.72 3.45 -3.81
C PRO A 32 -4.87 4.97 -3.74
N ALA A 33 -6.12 5.42 -3.75
CA ALA A 33 -6.49 6.78 -3.40
C ALA A 33 -6.89 6.82 -1.93
N TRP A 34 -6.21 7.65 -1.14
CA TRP A 34 -6.52 7.82 0.27
C TRP A 34 -7.50 8.96 0.51
N LYS A 35 -8.28 8.84 1.58
CA LYS A 35 -9.26 9.83 2.01
C LYS A 35 -9.02 10.21 3.47
N PRO A 36 -9.33 11.45 3.88
CA PRO A 36 -9.34 11.82 5.28
C PRO A 36 -10.16 10.83 6.12
N GLY A 37 -9.66 10.46 7.29
CA GLY A 37 -10.25 9.47 8.19
C GLY A 37 -9.87 8.02 7.91
N PHE A 38 -9.20 7.72 6.79
CA PHE A 38 -8.62 6.38 6.61
C PHE A 38 -7.56 6.12 7.66
N GLU A 39 -7.65 4.96 8.31
CA GLU A 39 -6.85 4.65 9.48
C GLU A 39 -6.32 3.22 9.41
N TRP A 40 -5.05 3.04 9.81
CA TRP A 40 -4.41 1.74 9.92
C TRP A 40 -3.87 1.56 11.33
N HIS A 41 -4.20 0.42 11.93
CA HIS A 41 -3.64 -0.04 13.19
C HIS A 41 -2.74 -1.22 12.89
N TYR A 42 -1.48 -1.14 13.27
CA TYR A 42 -0.58 -2.28 13.11
C TYR A 42 0.49 -2.30 14.18
N ARG A 43 0.88 -3.52 14.55
CA ARG A 43 1.99 -3.78 15.45
C ARG A 43 3.28 -3.89 14.64
N TRP A 44 4.37 -3.36 15.15
CA TRP A 44 5.70 -3.57 14.62
C TRP A 44 6.58 -4.21 15.69
N SER A 45 7.54 -5.00 15.25
CA SER A 45 8.58 -5.58 16.09
C SER A 45 9.82 -5.83 15.25
N ASP A 46 10.97 -5.44 15.76
CA ASP A 46 12.28 -5.76 15.22
C ASP A 46 13.27 -6.06 16.35
N ARG A 47 14.56 -6.22 16.03
CA ARG A 47 15.61 -6.49 17.04
C ARG A 47 15.82 -5.33 18.04
N ARG A 48 15.36 -4.13 17.69
CA ARG A 48 15.56 -2.89 18.45
C ARG A 48 14.34 -2.55 19.32
N GLY A 49 13.18 -3.14 19.06
CA GLY A 49 12.00 -2.97 19.90
C GLY A 49 10.70 -3.47 19.27
N SER A 50 9.59 -3.11 19.90
CA SER A 50 8.25 -3.36 19.37
C SER A 50 7.29 -2.25 19.80
N GLY A 51 6.15 -2.14 19.11
CA GLY A 51 5.11 -1.17 19.46
C GLY A 51 3.92 -1.25 18.52
N THR A 52 2.97 -0.34 18.72
CA THR A 52 1.78 -0.20 17.89
C THR A 52 1.79 1.16 17.22
N TYR A 53 1.48 1.19 15.92
CA TYR A 53 1.21 2.43 15.20
C TYR A 53 -0.27 2.51 14.87
N ILE A 54 -0.84 3.67 15.16
CA ILE A 54 -2.09 4.15 14.58
C ILE A 54 -1.70 5.25 13.59
N ARG A 55 -2.08 5.07 12.33
CA ARG A 55 -1.81 6.03 11.25
C ARG A 55 -3.11 6.46 10.63
N THR A 56 -3.34 7.77 10.60
CA THR A 56 -4.60 8.33 10.09
C THR A 56 -4.28 9.33 8.99
N ILE A 57 -5.00 9.25 7.87
CA ILE A 57 -4.96 10.31 6.86
C ILE A 57 -5.79 11.47 7.38
N VAL A 58 -5.15 12.62 7.57
CA VAL A 58 -5.83 13.82 8.11
C VAL A 58 -6.27 14.77 7.00
N GLY A 59 -5.69 14.66 5.81
CA GLY A 59 -5.97 15.59 4.72
C GLY A 59 -5.02 15.48 3.53
N VAL A 60 -5.10 16.51 2.70
CA VAL A 60 -4.13 16.81 1.64
C VAL A 60 -3.57 18.20 1.93
N ASP A 61 -2.26 18.35 1.79
CA ASP A 61 -1.55 19.62 1.89
C ASP A 61 -0.59 19.77 0.69
N THR A 62 -0.03 20.96 0.48
CA THR A 62 0.91 21.23 -0.61
C THR A 62 2.31 21.48 -0.07
N VAL A 63 3.29 20.75 -0.59
CA VAL A 63 4.72 20.88 -0.24
C VAL A 63 5.47 21.28 -1.48
N ASP A 64 6.06 22.48 -1.51
CA ASP A 64 6.81 22.99 -2.67
C ASP A 64 6.02 22.87 -4.01
N GLY A 65 4.71 23.10 -3.96
CA GLY A 65 3.80 22.98 -5.09
C GLY A 65 3.29 21.55 -5.39
N LEU A 66 3.78 20.54 -4.66
CA LEU A 66 3.37 19.14 -4.80
C LEU A 66 2.22 18.79 -3.84
N PRO A 67 1.03 18.39 -4.34
CA PRO A 67 -0.04 17.91 -3.48
C PRO A 67 0.34 16.58 -2.81
N CYS A 68 0.17 16.53 -1.50
CA CYS A 68 0.58 15.42 -0.66
C CYS A 68 -0.54 15.00 0.29
N TYR A 69 -0.80 13.70 0.40
CA TYR A 69 -1.53 13.17 1.54
C TYR A 69 -0.74 13.41 2.82
N VAL A 70 -1.44 13.86 3.86
CA VAL A 70 -0.87 14.01 5.20
C VAL A 70 -1.34 12.85 6.06
N MET A 71 -0.39 12.02 6.48
CA MET A 71 -0.62 10.90 7.38
C MET A 71 -0.06 11.26 8.76
N ARG A 72 -0.87 11.16 9.81
CA ARG A 72 -0.48 11.49 11.18
C ARG A 72 -0.31 10.24 12.03
N THR A 73 0.68 10.26 12.91
CA THR A 73 0.88 9.27 13.98
C THR A 73 1.56 9.95 15.17
N GLY A 74 0.85 10.10 16.29
CA GLY A 74 1.30 10.93 17.41
C GLY A 74 1.55 12.38 16.98
N ASP A 75 2.74 12.90 17.28
CA ASP A 75 3.24 14.23 16.90
C ASP A 75 3.96 14.26 15.54
N ARG A 76 4.01 13.11 14.84
CA ARG A 76 4.62 12.95 13.52
C ARG A 76 3.59 13.08 12.40
N GLU A 77 3.96 13.80 11.36
CA GLU A 77 3.25 13.90 10.09
C GLU A 77 4.14 13.40 8.96
N ILE A 78 3.57 12.60 8.07
CA ILE A 78 4.28 11.98 6.94
C ILE A 78 3.54 12.36 5.66
N TYR A 79 4.30 12.91 4.72
CA TYR A 79 3.78 13.49 3.49
C TYR A 79 4.08 12.53 2.33
N TRP A 80 3.02 12.14 1.64
CA TRP A 80 3.08 11.23 0.49
C TRP A 80 2.47 11.91 -0.73
N SER A 81 3.19 11.96 -1.85
CA SER A 81 2.68 12.50 -3.12
C SER A 81 1.33 11.87 -3.47
N THR A 82 0.34 12.69 -3.80
CA THR A 82 -0.97 12.18 -4.21
C THR A 82 -0.96 11.57 -5.62
N ALA A 83 0.08 11.84 -6.42
CA ALA A 83 0.20 11.36 -7.79
C ALA A 83 0.61 9.87 -7.84
N ASP A 84 1.59 9.48 -7.02
CA ASP A 84 2.27 8.18 -7.12
C ASP A 84 2.59 7.53 -5.77
N LEU A 85 2.23 8.16 -4.65
CA LEU A 85 2.58 7.71 -3.29
C LEU A 85 4.09 7.61 -3.06
N ALA A 86 4.87 8.48 -3.69
CA ALA A 86 6.25 8.70 -3.27
C ALA A 86 6.31 9.41 -1.91
N TRP A 87 7.29 9.03 -1.10
CA TRP A 87 7.53 9.65 0.20
C TRP A 87 8.24 10.99 0.00
N VAL A 88 7.72 12.06 0.58
CA VAL A 88 8.24 13.42 0.37
C VAL A 88 9.02 13.90 1.58
N MET A 89 8.38 13.91 2.74
CA MET A 89 8.97 14.40 3.98
C MET A 89 8.26 13.87 5.22
N GLU A 90 8.94 14.02 6.35
CA GLU A 90 8.37 13.85 7.68
C GLU A 90 8.58 15.11 8.53
N ARG A 91 7.53 15.47 9.26
CA ARG A 91 7.56 16.51 10.28
C ARG A 91 7.34 15.89 11.65
N MET A 92 8.02 16.41 12.65
CA MET A 92 7.79 16.11 14.06
C MET A 92 7.62 17.43 14.80
N GLY A 93 6.51 17.58 15.52
CA GLY A 93 6.21 18.83 16.24
C GLY A 93 6.22 20.07 15.33
N GLY A 94 5.76 19.92 14.09
CA GLY A 94 5.69 21.00 13.09
C GLY A 94 7.02 21.35 12.40
N LYS A 95 8.14 20.74 12.79
CA LYS A 95 9.45 20.95 12.16
C LYS A 95 9.79 19.81 11.20
N ILE A 96 10.46 20.12 10.09
CA ILE A 96 10.94 19.09 9.16
C ILE A 96 12.04 18.28 9.86
N GLU A 97 11.76 17.00 10.09
CA GLU A 97 12.71 16.03 10.64
C GLU A 97 13.55 15.43 9.51
N SER A 98 12.89 15.08 8.40
CA SER A 98 13.56 14.56 7.21
C SER A 98 12.79 14.86 5.93
N ARG A 99 13.49 14.94 4.80
CA ARG A 99 12.87 15.06 3.47
C ARG A 99 13.74 14.46 2.36
N ALA A 100 13.11 14.11 1.25
CA ALA A 100 13.76 13.55 0.06
C ALA A 100 13.65 14.50 -1.15
N LEU A 101 14.74 14.63 -1.90
CA LEU A 101 14.76 15.35 -3.18
C LEU A 101 15.57 14.58 -4.26
N PRO A 102 14.97 14.20 -5.40
CA PRO A 102 13.53 14.14 -5.64
C PRO A 102 12.81 13.26 -4.61
N GLU A 103 11.48 13.29 -4.62
CA GLU A 103 10.67 12.44 -3.77
C GLU A 103 11.09 10.96 -3.84
N TYR A 104 11.08 10.29 -2.67
CA TYR A 104 11.51 8.90 -2.58
C TYR A 104 10.41 7.99 -3.14
N ARG A 105 10.61 7.58 -4.39
CA ARG A 105 9.75 6.61 -5.10
C ARG A 105 9.87 5.20 -4.54
N ARG A 106 9.24 5.01 -3.39
CA ARG A 106 9.12 3.71 -2.72
C ARG A 106 8.26 2.74 -3.50
N PHE A 107 7.36 3.23 -4.36
CA PHE A 107 6.47 2.44 -5.21
C PHE A 107 6.52 2.97 -6.65
N VAL A 108 6.42 2.07 -7.63
CA VAL A 108 6.22 2.43 -9.05
C VAL A 108 5.03 1.64 -9.57
N TRP A 109 3.86 2.28 -9.54
CA TRP A 109 2.59 1.66 -9.92
C TRP A 109 2.51 1.42 -11.45
N PRO A 110 1.75 0.40 -11.90
CA PRO A 110 1.19 -0.69 -11.11
C PRO A 110 2.30 -1.59 -10.53
N LEU A 111 2.04 -2.22 -9.38
CA LEU A 111 3.00 -3.10 -8.68
C LEU A 111 2.91 -4.54 -9.20
N GLU A 112 3.51 -4.79 -10.36
CA GLU A 112 3.50 -6.10 -11.02
C GLU A 112 4.67 -6.97 -10.54
N PRO A 113 4.45 -8.26 -10.22
CA PRO A 113 5.53 -9.18 -9.86
C PRO A 113 6.70 -9.15 -10.86
N GLY A 114 7.92 -9.06 -10.33
CA GLY A 114 9.13 -8.95 -11.15
C GLY A 114 9.51 -7.54 -11.57
N LYS A 115 8.61 -6.54 -11.48
CA LYS A 115 8.94 -5.14 -11.75
C LYS A 115 10.03 -4.65 -10.81
N THR A 116 11.07 -4.01 -11.36
CA THR A 116 12.19 -3.46 -10.60
C THR A 116 12.41 -1.99 -10.92
N TRP A 117 12.90 -1.23 -9.93
CA TRP A 117 13.31 0.15 -10.13
C TRP A 117 14.43 0.54 -9.15
N MET A 118 15.12 1.63 -9.48
CA MET A 118 16.09 2.27 -8.60
C MET A 118 15.58 3.64 -8.22
N ALA A 119 15.35 3.88 -6.92
CA ALA A 119 15.09 5.20 -6.39
C ALA A 119 16.42 5.85 -6.01
N ARG A 120 16.72 7.01 -6.60
CA ARG A 120 17.87 7.85 -6.25
C ARG A 120 17.36 9.19 -5.74
N TYR A 121 17.82 9.58 -4.56
CA TYR A 121 17.34 10.79 -3.89
C TYR A 121 18.36 11.26 -2.86
N GLN A 122 18.41 12.58 -2.66
CA GLN A 122 19.04 13.19 -1.51
C GLN A 122 18.12 13.07 -0.31
N TRP A 123 18.65 12.60 0.81
CA TRP A 123 17.96 12.51 2.09
C TRP A 123 18.55 13.52 3.04
N SER A 124 17.77 14.54 3.38
CA SER A 124 18.21 15.61 4.28
C SER A 124 17.51 15.53 5.63
N HIS A 125 18.26 15.83 6.69
CA HIS A 125 17.81 16.06 8.06
C HIS A 125 18.15 17.51 8.43
N PRO A 126 17.27 18.48 8.10
CA PRO A 126 17.59 19.90 8.22
C PRO A 126 17.95 20.31 9.65
N GLY A 127 17.26 19.77 10.65
CA GLY A 127 17.55 20.05 12.07
C GLY A 127 18.94 19.60 12.52
N GLU A 128 19.55 18.64 11.82
CA GLU A 128 20.91 18.16 12.10
C GLU A 128 21.95 18.71 11.11
N GLY A 129 21.54 19.48 10.11
CA GLY A 129 22.42 19.96 9.03
C GLY A 129 23.01 18.82 8.18
N LYS A 130 22.40 17.63 8.18
CA LYS A 130 22.91 16.45 7.46
C LYS A 130 22.16 16.25 6.15
N THR A 131 22.90 15.91 5.09
CA THR A 131 22.35 15.49 3.81
C THR A 131 23.17 14.33 3.26
N GLU A 132 22.50 13.33 2.71
CA GLU A 132 23.11 12.12 2.17
C GLU A 132 22.51 11.78 0.81
N GLU A 133 23.34 11.35 -0.14
CA GLU A 133 22.85 10.71 -1.36
C GLU A 133 22.45 9.25 -1.06
N ARG A 134 21.25 8.85 -1.49
CA ARG A 134 20.75 7.48 -1.31
C ARG A 134 20.30 6.88 -2.63
N ALA A 135 20.63 5.60 -2.80
CA ALA A 135 20.14 4.76 -3.89
C ALA A 135 19.52 3.49 -3.31
N ARG A 136 18.26 3.21 -3.64
CA ARG A 136 17.54 2.00 -3.21
C ARG A 136 17.00 1.24 -4.41
N ARG A 137 17.39 -0.03 -4.52
CA ARG A 137 16.82 -0.96 -5.49
C ARG A 137 15.59 -1.61 -4.90
N HIS A 138 14.51 -1.60 -5.66
CA HIS A 138 13.24 -2.23 -5.30
C HIS A 138 12.87 -3.29 -6.33
N ARG A 139 12.09 -4.27 -5.88
CA ARG A 139 11.47 -5.29 -6.72
C ARG A 139 10.11 -5.65 -6.12
N VAL A 140 9.09 -5.79 -6.95
CA VAL A 140 7.86 -6.47 -6.53
C VAL A 140 8.14 -7.97 -6.53
N ALA A 141 8.13 -8.59 -5.35
CA ALA A 141 8.41 -10.01 -5.21
C ALA A 141 7.24 -10.87 -5.71
N GLY A 142 6.01 -10.48 -5.37
CA GLY A 142 4.78 -11.18 -5.70
C GLY A 142 3.55 -10.41 -5.25
N LEU A 143 2.38 -10.97 -5.52
CA LEU A 143 1.09 -10.51 -4.98
C LEU A 143 0.57 -11.61 -4.06
N GLU A 144 0.26 -11.26 -2.82
CA GLU A 144 -0.22 -12.20 -1.81
C GLU A 144 -1.53 -11.67 -1.22
N PRO A 145 -2.62 -12.46 -1.20
CA PRO A 145 -3.83 -12.08 -0.51
C PRO A 145 -3.56 -12.10 1.00
N VAL A 146 -3.88 -10.99 1.68
CA VAL A 146 -3.79 -10.87 3.13
C VAL A 146 -5.20 -10.91 3.70
N GLN A 147 -5.42 -11.80 4.67
CA GLN A 147 -6.62 -11.80 5.51
C GLN A 147 -6.26 -11.09 6.82
N VAL A 148 -7.06 -10.09 7.19
CA VAL A 148 -6.90 -9.28 8.41
C VAL A 148 -8.02 -9.56 9.40
#